data_AF-A0A7Y5G9I6-F1
#
_entry.id   AF-A0A7Y5G9I6-F1
#
_cell.length_a   1.000
_cell.length_b   1.000
_cell.length_c   1.000
_cell.angle_alpha   90.00
_cell.angle_beta   90.00
_cell.angle_gamma   90.00
#
_symmetry.space_group_name_H-M   'P 1'
#
loop_
_entity.id
_entity.type
_entity.pdbx_description
1 polymer ?
#
loop_
_entity_poly.entity_id
_entity_poly.type
_entity_poly.pdbx_seq_one_letter_code
_entity_poly.pdbx_strand_id
1 'polypeptide(L)'
;MRHDQTEIDPIPPNNASRHYVNELKRKGFHFLSAGIPIGYYLTDYMTSMITIGSLLGIAIVTEYLRFYSSRFNEIFDKIFGSLLRDEEKTGYSGATFLLISSFLVIMIFHKEIAILCLLFLVFGDGFAAVIGKKFGRTRLFGKTIEGSLAFAVVSIAVSFVFPYVPFAIRLTGALIAALVEILPMQTSDNLRIPIISGSIMEIMYVQSQRETDLFNQHEILVHWFSALQ
;
A
#
# COMPACT_ATOMS: atom_id res chain seq x y z
N MET A 1 0.77 22.97 -45.23
CA MET A 1 0.34 22.28 -44.00
C MET A 1 1.07 20.94 -43.97
N ARG A 2 2.21 20.85 -43.27
CA ARG A 2 2.98 19.59 -43.14
C ARG A 2 2.57 18.94 -41.82
N HIS A 3 2.06 17.72 -41.91
CA HIS A 3 1.84 16.83 -40.77
C HIS A 3 3.20 16.51 -40.14
N ASP A 4 3.39 16.98 -38.92
CA ASP A 4 4.46 16.52 -38.04
C ASP A 4 3.95 15.24 -37.36
N GLN A 5 4.32 14.09 -37.91
CA GLN A 5 4.15 12.81 -37.25
C GLN A 5 5.28 12.72 -36.23
N THR A 6 4.93 12.74 -34.95
CA THR A 6 5.81 12.39 -33.84
C THR A 6 6.17 10.91 -33.95
N GLU A 7 7.18 10.64 -34.77
CA GLU A 7 7.87 9.36 -34.84
C GLU A 7 8.54 9.15 -33.47
N ILE A 8 7.89 8.34 -32.62
CA ILE A 8 8.48 7.90 -31.36
C ILE A 8 9.62 6.98 -31.74
N ASP A 9 10.84 7.48 -31.70
CA ASP A 9 12.04 6.70 -31.97
C ASP A 9 11.99 5.37 -31.19
N PRO A 10 12.24 4.22 -31.84
CA PRO A 10 12.25 2.93 -31.17
C PRO A 10 13.31 2.92 -30.07
N ILE A 11 12.87 2.64 -28.84
CA ILE A 11 13.72 2.60 -27.65
C ILE A 11 14.88 1.61 -27.92
N PRO A 12 16.15 2.03 -27.81
CA PRO A 12 17.28 1.15 -28.09
C PRO A 12 17.26 -0.07 -27.15
N PRO A 13 17.69 -1.25 -27.62
CA PRO A 13 17.48 -2.54 -26.92
C PRO A 13 18.04 -2.60 -25.50
N ASN A 14 19.01 -1.75 -25.16
CA ASN A 14 19.62 -1.65 -23.83
C ASN A 14 18.77 -0.87 -22.81
N ASN A 15 17.85 0.00 -23.26
CA ASN A 15 17.03 0.80 -22.35
C ASN A 15 15.87 -0.01 -21.78
N ALA A 16 15.20 -0.83 -22.59
CA ALA A 16 14.09 -1.67 -22.14
C ALA A 16 14.52 -2.67 -21.04
N SER A 17 15.70 -3.29 -21.18
CA SER A 17 16.27 -4.19 -20.18
C SER A 17 16.66 -3.46 -18.88
N ARG A 18 17.22 -2.25 -18.97
CA ARG A 18 17.52 -1.39 -17.80
C ARG A 18 16.25 -0.98 -17.06
N HIS A 19 15.20 -0.55 -17.77
CA HIS A 19 13.91 -0.23 -17.17
C HIS A 19 13.29 -1.44 -16.46
N TYR A 20 13.43 -2.63 -17.04
CA TYR A 20 12.98 -3.87 -16.41
C TYR A 20 13.75 -4.18 -15.12
N VAL A 21 15.07 -4.11 -15.14
CA VAL A 21 15.92 -4.35 -13.96
C VAL A 21 15.63 -3.32 -12.86
N ASN A 22 15.48 -2.04 -13.19
CA ASN A 22 15.19 -0.99 -12.22
C ASN A 22 13.81 -1.20 -11.57
N GLU A 23 12.81 -1.64 -12.33
CA GLU A 23 11.53 -2.05 -11.73
C GLU A 23 11.70 -3.18 -10.72
N LEU A 24 12.42 -4.24 -11.09
CA LEU A 24 12.62 -5.38 -10.20
C LEU A 24 13.35 -4.96 -8.92
N LYS A 25 14.36 -4.08 -9.02
CA LYS A 25 15.04 -3.51 -7.85
C LYS A 25 14.06 -2.72 -6.98
N ARG A 26 13.25 -1.85 -7.58
CA ARG A 26 12.24 -1.07 -6.85
C ARG A 26 11.23 -1.96 -6.15
N LYS A 27 10.73 -3.00 -6.82
CA LYS A 27 9.77 -3.95 -6.23
C LYS A 27 10.42 -4.84 -5.17
N GLY A 28 11.70 -5.20 -5.34
CA GLY A 28 12.49 -5.84 -4.30
C GLY A 28 12.62 -4.98 -3.04
N PHE A 29 12.90 -3.69 -3.20
CA PHE A 29 12.92 -2.73 -2.09
C PHE A 29 11.53 -2.53 -1.47
N HIS A 30 10.47 -2.52 -2.29
CA HIS A 30 9.09 -2.47 -1.83
C HIS A 30 8.75 -3.67 -0.93
N PHE A 31 9.18 -4.88 -1.26
CA PHE A 31 8.97 -6.04 -0.39
C PHE A 31 9.66 -5.93 0.98
N LEU A 32 10.76 -5.16 1.10
CA LEU A 32 11.38 -4.90 2.42
C LEU A 32 10.44 -4.10 3.33
N SER A 33 9.52 -3.31 2.76
CA SER A 33 8.52 -2.59 3.55
C SER A 33 7.50 -3.52 4.23
N ALA A 34 7.45 -4.83 3.90
CA ALA A 34 6.72 -5.84 4.69
C ALA A 34 7.19 -5.87 6.15
N GLY A 35 8.43 -5.43 6.42
CA GLY A 35 8.94 -5.27 7.78
C GLY A 35 8.11 -4.31 8.64
N ILE A 36 7.37 -3.37 8.05
CA ILE A 36 6.51 -2.43 8.79
C ILE A 36 5.28 -3.15 9.38
N PRO A 37 4.37 -3.76 8.58
CA PRO A 37 3.25 -4.51 9.14
C PRO A 37 3.69 -5.70 10.02
N ILE A 38 4.79 -6.38 9.67
CA ILE A 38 5.34 -7.47 10.50
C ILE A 38 5.87 -6.92 11.82
N GLY A 39 6.63 -5.83 11.79
CA GLY A 39 7.14 -5.17 13.00
C GLY A 39 6.00 -4.70 13.90
N TYR A 40 4.95 -4.13 13.33
CA TYR A 40 3.77 -3.73 14.11
C TYR A 40 3.02 -4.92 14.69
N TYR A 41 2.92 -6.02 13.95
CA TYR A 41 2.36 -7.27 14.49
C TYR A 41 3.12 -7.72 15.75
N LEU A 42 4.46 -7.72 15.69
CA LEU A 42 5.35 -8.25 16.73
C LEU A 42 5.59 -7.31 17.92
N THR A 43 5.25 -6.03 17.81
CA THR A 43 5.52 -5.03 18.86
C THR A 43 4.24 -4.36 19.35
N ASP A 44 4.35 -3.64 20.48
CA ASP A 44 3.27 -2.82 20.98
C ASP A 44 3.13 -1.50 20.19
N TYR A 45 2.01 -0.81 20.41
CA TYR A 45 1.66 0.41 19.70
C TYR A 45 2.68 1.54 19.90
N MET A 46 3.19 1.75 21.13
CA MET A 46 4.15 2.82 21.41
C MET A 46 5.48 2.56 20.71
N THR A 47 6.00 1.34 20.82
CA THR A 47 7.24 0.95 20.14
C THR A 47 7.12 1.12 18.62
N SER A 48 6.00 0.71 18.04
CA SER A 48 5.74 0.87 16.61
C SER A 48 5.64 2.34 16.19
N MET A 49 4.90 3.16 16.94
CA MET A 49 4.75 4.59 16.64
C MET A 49 6.06 5.36 16.74
N ILE A 50 6.89 5.09 17.75
CA ILE A 50 8.22 5.68 17.87
C ILE A 50 9.10 5.26 16.69
N THR A 51 9.08 3.98 16.33
CA THR A 51 9.88 3.43 15.22
C THR A 51 9.47 4.05 13.88
N ILE A 52 8.19 3.98 13.52
CA ILE A 52 7.71 4.50 12.23
C ILE A 52 7.76 6.03 12.18
N GLY A 53 7.51 6.71 13.29
CA GLY A 53 7.66 8.17 13.41
C GLY A 53 9.12 8.62 13.24
N SER A 54 10.07 7.89 13.80
CA SER A 54 11.50 8.17 13.62
C SER A 54 11.94 7.97 12.17
N LEU A 55 11.52 6.87 11.54
CA LEU A 55 11.79 6.61 10.12
C LEU A 55 11.18 7.69 9.22
N LEU A 56 9.94 8.11 9.49
CA LEU A 56 9.29 9.20 8.78
C LEU A 56 10.04 10.53 8.97
N GLY A 57 10.49 10.85 10.19
CA GLY A 57 11.31 12.03 10.46
C GLY A 57 12.60 12.04 9.64
N ILE A 58 13.31 10.91 9.59
CA ILE A 58 14.51 10.74 8.76
C ILE A 58 14.19 10.94 7.28
N ALA A 59 13.08 10.37 6.80
CA ALA A 59 12.65 10.54 5.40
C ALA A 59 12.37 12.00 5.08
N ILE A 60 11.62 12.72 5.91
CA ILE A 60 11.31 14.15 5.70
C ILE A 60 12.58 14.99 5.68
N VAL A 61 13.51 14.76 6.62
CA VAL A 61 14.82 15.46 6.63
C VAL A 61 15.60 15.15 5.35
N THR A 62 15.58 13.90 4.89
CA THR A 62 16.25 13.50 3.65
C THR A 62 15.65 14.22 2.43
N GLU A 63 14.32 14.28 2.33
CA GLU A 63 13.63 15.01 1.25
C GLU A 63 13.96 16.51 1.28
N TYR A 64 13.95 17.12 2.46
CA TYR A 64 14.35 18.52 2.62
C TYR A 64 15.77 18.77 2.12
N LEU A 65 16.73 17.92 2.50
CA LEU A 65 18.13 18.03 2.06
C LEU A 65 18.27 17.82 0.54
N ARG A 66 17.49 16.90 -0.05
CA ARG A 66 17.43 16.69 -1.52
C ARG A 66 16.98 17.95 -2.25
N PHE A 67 15.96 18.63 -1.76
CA PHE A 67 15.45 19.84 -2.42
C PHE A 67 16.32 21.07 -2.17
N TYR A 68 17.00 21.15 -1.04
CA TYR A 68 17.80 22.31 -0.67
C TYR A 68 19.23 22.29 -1.23
N SER A 69 19.86 21.10 -1.35
CA SER A 69 21.27 20.98 -1.71
C SER A 69 21.48 20.11 -2.94
N SER A 70 21.89 20.72 -4.06
CA SER A 70 22.22 20.00 -5.30
C SER A 70 23.29 18.94 -5.09
N ARG A 71 24.30 19.20 -4.24
CA ARG A 71 25.35 18.23 -3.92
C ARG A 71 24.79 17.00 -3.20
N PHE A 72 23.89 17.22 -2.24
CA PHE A 72 23.24 16.11 -1.54
C PHE A 72 22.34 15.32 -2.50
N ASN A 73 21.59 16.02 -3.36
CA ASN A 73 20.73 15.39 -4.36
C ASN A 73 21.54 14.53 -5.35
N GLU A 74 22.71 14.99 -5.80
CA GLU A 74 23.61 14.20 -6.67
C GLU A 74 24.13 12.93 -5.98
N ILE A 75 24.50 13.02 -4.69
CA ILE A 75 24.93 11.86 -3.91
C ILE A 75 23.75 10.89 -3.73
N PHE A 76 22.57 11.42 -3.39
CA PHE A 76 21.36 10.65 -3.24
C PHE A 76 20.98 9.92 -4.54
N ASP A 77 20.97 10.62 -5.68
CA ASP A 77 20.63 10.05 -6.98
C ASP A 77 21.64 8.98 -7.43
N LYS A 78 22.94 9.17 -7.11
CA LYS A 78 23.96 8.11 -7.35
C LYS A 78 23.67 6.82 -6.59
N ILE A 79 23.14 6.90 -5.37
CA ILE A 79 22.89 5.74 -4.51
C ILE A 79 21.49 5.15 -4.78
N PHE A 80 20.46 5.99 -4.80
CA PHE A 80 19.05 5.61 -4.80
C PHE A 80 18.30 5.95 -6.10
N GLY A 81 18.91 6.69 -7.03
CA GLY A 81 18.25 7.17 -8.24
C GLY A 81 17.69 6.05 -9.14
N SER A 82 18.29 4.86 -9.08
CA SER A 82 17.76 3.67 -9.80
C SER A 82 16.47 3.09 -9.20
N LEU A 83 16.13 3.46 -7.96
CA LEU A 83 14.91 3.06 -7.25
C LEU A 83 13.77 4.07 -7.42
N LEU A 84 14.09 5.34 -7.70
CA LEU A 84 13.11 6.41 -7.92
C LEU A 84 12.48 6.31 -9.31
N ARG A 85 11.19 6.65 -9.39
CA ARG A 85 10.56 7.01 -10.67
C ARG A 85 11.03 8.38 -11.14
N ASP A 86 10.93 8.66 -12.43
CA ASP A 86 11.36 9.95 -12.97
C ASP A 86 10.59 11.13 -12.34
N GLU A 87 9.29 10.94 -12.07
CA GLU A 87 8.45 11.90 -11.34
C GLU A 87 8.87 12.10 -9.86
N GLU A 88 9.51 11.10 -9.24
CA GLU A 88 9.97 11.14 -7.84
C GLU A 88 11.38 11.75 -7.69
N LYS A 89 12.10 11.99 -8.80
CA LYS A 89 13.41 12.65 -8.75
C LYS A 89 13.29 14.12 -8.38
N THR A 90 12.21 14.76 -8.84
CA THR A 90 11.90 16.17 -8.57
C THR A 90 10.80 16.35 -7.52
N GLY A 91 10.21 15.26 -7.03
CA GLY A 91 9.17 15.25 -6.01
C GLY A 91 9.54 14.37 -4.81
N TYR A 92 8.56 14.15 -3.93
CA TYR A 92 8.71 13.23 -2.81
C TYR A 92 8.78 11.79 -3.30
N SER A 93 9.64 10.99 -2.69
CA SER A 93 9.81 9.57 -3.03
C SER A 93 8.59 8.73 -2.62
N GLY A 94 8.38 7.62 -3.34
CA GLY A 94 7.38 6.63 -2.95
C GLY A 94 7.61 6.07 -1.54
N ALA A 95 8.86 5.99 -1.08
CA ALA A 95 9.20 5.55 0.28
C ALA A 95 8.68 6.54 1.34
N THR A 96 8.82 7.84 1.10
CA THR A 96 8.26 8.87 1.99
C THR A 96 6.74 8.76 2.07
N PHE A 97 6.05 8.58 0.94
CA PHE A 97 4.60 8.37 0.93
C PHE A 97 4.17 7.09 1.66
N LEU A 98 4.95 6.02 1.55
CA LEU A 98 4.72 4.76 2.27
C LEU A 98 4.86 4.95 3.78
N LEU A 99 5.87 5.69 4.23
CA LEU A 99 6.07 5.98 5.66
C LEU A 99 4.96 6.88 6.21
N ILE A 100 4.51 7.87 5.44
CA ILE A 100 3.37 8.73 5.80
C ILE A 100 2.11 7.87 5.98
N SER A 101 1.76 7.05 4.99
CA SER A 101 0.56 6.22 5.09
C SER A 101 0.66 5.21 6.23
N SER A 102 1.82 4.57 6.40
CA SER A 102 2.08 3.64 7.51
C SER A 102 1.88 4.31 8.87
N PHE A 103 2.45 5.49 9.07
CA PHE A 103 2.26 6.27 10.30
C PHE A 103 0.78 6.56 10.55
N LEU A 104 0.07 7.05 9.53
CA LEU A 104 -1.35 7.41 9.66
C LEU A 104 -2.24 6.21 9.94
N VAL A 105 -2.09 5.10 9.20
CA VAL A 105 -2.96 3.92 9.39
C VAL A 105 -2.70 3.23 10.73
N ILE A 106 -1.45 3.18 11.19
CA ILE A 106 -1.10 2.64 12.52
C ILE A 106 -1.68 3.52 13.63
N MET A 107 -1.65 4.85 13.45
CA MET A 107 -2.16 5.79 14.43
C MET A 107 -3.70 5.78 14.54
N ILE A 108 -4.41 5.53 13.43
CA ILE A 108 -5.85 5.77 13.33
C ILE A 108 -6.67 4.47 13.37
N PHE A 109 -6.19 3.39 12.76
CA PHE A 109 -6.98 2.17 12.56
C PHE A 109 -6.71 1.13 13.65
N HIS A 110 -7.66 0.19 13.81
CA HIS A 110 -7.41 -1.00 14.61
C HIS A 110 -6.20 -1.76 14.08
N LYS A 111 -5.44 -2.36 15.00
CA LYS A 111 -4.15 -2.99 14.70
C LYS A 111 -4.23 -3.97 13.51
N GLU A 112 -5.25 -4.80 13.48
CA GLU A 112 -5.49 -5.78 12.43
C GLU A 112 -5.78 -5.11 11.08
N ILE A 113 -6.58 -4.03 11.08
CA ILE A 113 -6.95 -3.28 9.88
C ILE A 113 -5.75 -2.54 9.29
N ALA A 114 -4.96 -1.88 10.14
CA ALA A 114 -3.71 -1.23 9.76
C ALA A 114 -2.72 -2.22 9.13
N ILE A 115 -2.54 -3.38 9.76
CA ILE A 115 -1.65 -4.43 9.23
C ILE A 115 -2.18 -4.95 7.89
N LEU A 116 -3.48 -5.24 7.78
CA LEU A 116 -4.08 -5.76 6.54
C LEU A 116 -3.91 -4.81 5.36
N CYS A 117 -4.22 -3.52 5.51
CA CYS A 117 -4.13 -2.58 4.39
C CYS A 117 -2.67 -2.34 3.95
N LEU A 118 -1.71 -2.39 4.89
CA LEU A 118 -0.28 -2.36 4.57
C LEU A 118 0.18 -3.64 3.88
N LEU A 119 -0.31 -4.81 4.30
CA LEU A 119 -0.03 -6.08 3.62
C LEU A 119 -0.59 -6.10 2.18
N PHE A 120 -1.77 -5.52 1.96
CA PHE A 120 -2.34 -5.37 0.61
C PHE A 120 -1.47 -4.46 -0.25
N LEU A 121 -0.98 -3.34 0.30
CA LEU A 121 -0.01 -2.50 -0.40
C LEU A 121 1.27 -3.28 -0.74
N VAL A 122 1.87 -4.01 0.20
CA VAL A 122 3.17 -4.65 -0.06
C VAL A 122 3.07 -5.83 -1.01
N PHE A 123 2.18 -6.78 -0.71
CA PHE A 123 2.05 -7.99 -1.49
C PHE A 123 1.19 -7.79 -2.74
N GLY A 124 0.07 -7.08 -2.63
CA GLY A 124 -0.79 -6.80 -3.77
C GLY A 124 -0.04 -6.02 -4.86
N ASP A 125 0.53 -4.85 -4.55
CA ASP A 125 1.23 -4.01 -5.54
C ASP A 125 2.52 -4.66 -6.06
N GLY A 126 3.20 -5.43 -5.21
CA GLY A 126 4.36 -6.23 -5.59
C GLY A 126 4.01 -7.25 -6.68
N PHE A 127 3.02 -8.10 -6.42
CA PHE A 127 2.60 -9.15 -7.35
C PHE A 127 1.87 -8.61 -8.57
N ALA A 128 1.09 -7.53 -8.43
CA ALA A 128 0.43 -6.85 -9.55
C ALA A 128 1.45 -6.39 -10.60
N ALA A 129 2.57 -5.81 -10.16
CA ALA A 129 3.62 -5.37 -11.07
C ALA A 129 4.37 -6.54 -11.73
N VAL A 130 4.69 -7.60 -10.97
CA VAL A 130 5.39 -8.78 -11.51
C VAL A 130 4.52 -9.51 -12.54
N ILE A 131 3.27 -9.80 -12.18
CA ILE A 131 2.34 -10.52 -13.05
C ILE A 131 1.89 -9.64 -14.21
N GLY A 132 1.57 -8.37 -13.95
CA GLY A 132 1.20 -7.41 -14.98
C GLY A 132 2.28 -7.22 -16.04
N LYS A 133 3.57 -7.20 -15.66
CA LYS A 133 4.66 -7.15 -16.64
C LYS A 133 4.88 -8.45 -17.40
N LYS A 134 4.74 -9.61 -16.74
CA LYS A 134 5.03 -10.91 -17.36
C LYS A 134 3.89 -11.44 -18.23
N PHE A 135 2.65 -11.19 -17.81
CA PHE A 135 1.44 -11.79 -18.39
C PHE A 135 0.38 -10.78 -18.80
N GLY A 136 0.55 -9.49 -18.48
CA GLY A 136 -0.45 -8.48 -18.77
C GLY A 136 -0.62 -8.24 -20.27
N ARG A 137 -1.86 -8.38 -20.74
CA ARG A 137 -2.24 -8.18 -22.14
C ARG A 137 -3.25 -7.05 -22.25
N THR A 138 -4.20 -7.01 -21.31
CA THR A 138 -5.32 -6.07 -21.35
C THR A 138 -5.03 -4.89 -20.44
N ARG A 139 -4.97 -3.68 -21.02
CA ARG A 139 -4.70 -2.46 -20.26
C ARG A 139 -5.96 -1.65 -20.00
N LEU A 140 -6.06 -1.13 -18.79
CA LEU A 140 -7.06 -0.17 -18.35
C LEU A 140 -6.36 0.89 -17.51
N PHE A 141 -6.59 2.17 -17.84
CA PHE A 141 -5.99 3.31 -17.11
C PHE A 141 -4.46 3.27 -16.98
N GLY A 142 -3.76 2.69 -17.95
CA GLY A 142 -2.29 2.58 -17.94
C GLY A 142 -1.74 1.39 -17.15
N LYS A 143 -2.60 0.62 -16.47
CA LYS A 143 -2.25 -0.61 -15.75
C LYS A 143 -2.89 -1.83 -16.42
N THR A 144 -2.45 -3.03 -16.06
CA THR A 144 -2.93 -4.29 -16.67
C THR A 144 -4.01 -4.92 -15.80
N ILE A 145 -5.11 -5.36 -16.40
CA ILE A 145 -6.20 -6.05 -15.69
C ILE A 145 -5.68 -7.32 -15.01
N GLU A 146 -4.76 -8.06 -15.66
CA GLU A 146 -4.15 -9.26 -15.09
C GLU A 146 -3.32 -8.95 -13.84
N GLY A 147 -2.69 -7.78 -13.81
CA GLY A 147 -1.97 -7.27 -12.64
C GLY A 147 -2.92 -6.95 -11.48
N SER A 148 -4.01 -6.25 -11.74
CA SER A 148 -5.00 -5.92 -10.70
C SER A 148 -5.79 -7.16 -10.22
N LEU A 149 -6.01 -8.16 -11.08
CA LEU A 149 -6.55 -9.45 -10.66
C LEU A 149 -5.56 -10.18 -9.74
N ALA A 150 -4.28 -10.17 -10.07
CA ALA A 150 -3.24 -10.71 -9.20
C ALA A 150 -3.18 -9.97 -7.86
N PHE A 151 -3.31 -8.65 -7.86
CA PHE A 151 -3.44 -7.85 -6.64
C PHE A 151 -4.55 -8.38 -5.75
N ALA A 152 -5.77 -8.53 -6.31
CA ALA A 152 -6.95 -8.96 -5.56
C ALA A 152 -6.75 -10.36 -4.98
N VAL A 153 -6.30 -11.32 -5.78
CA VAL A 153 -6.08 -12.71 -5.35
C VAL A 153 -5.04 -12.78 -4.23
N VAL A 154 -3.91 -12.10 -4.40
CA VAL A 154 -2.83 -12.09 -3.39
C VAL A 154 -3.28 -11.40 -2.11
N SER A 155 -4.00 -10.27 -2.21
CA SER A 155 -4.51 -9.55 -1.05
C SER A 155 -5.54 -10.39 -0.28
N ILE A 156 -6.46 -11.07 -0.98
CA ILE A 156 -7.40 -12.01 -0.36
C ILE A 156 -6.63 -13.14 0.36
N ALA A 157 -5.63 -13.73 -0.28
CA ALA A 157 -4.82 -14.81 0.29
C ALA A 157 -4.06 -14.36 1.55
N VAL A 158 -3.41 -13.20 1.52
CA VAL A 158 -2.67 -12.66 2.67
C VAL A 158 -3.60 -12.24 3.80
N SER A 159 -4.86 -11.87 3.49
CA SER A 159 -5.83 -11.49 4.53
C SER A 159 -6.14 -12.62 5.52
N PHE A 160 -5.91 -13.88 5.16
CA PHE A 160 -6.15 -15.03 6.04
C PHE A 160 -5.23 -15.09 7.27
N VAL A 161 -4.20 -14.23 7.35
CA VAL A 161 -3.38 -14.06 8.56
C VAL A 161 -4.23 -13.56 9.74
N PHE A 162 -5.35 -12.88 9.49
CA PHE A 162 -6.27 -12.41 10.53
C PHE A 162 -7.66 -13.05 10.38
N PRO A 163 -7.83 -14.34 10.77
CA PRO A 163 -9.11 -15.04 10.60
C PRO A 163 -10.25 -14.45 11.44
N TYR A 164 -9.93 -13.75 12.53
CA TYR A 164 -10.89 -13.12 13.43
C TYR A 164 -11.52 -11.85 12.86
N VAL A 165 -10.91 -11.22 11.85
CA VAL A 165 -11.56 -10.13 11.11
C VAL A 165 -12.59 -10.77 10.17
N PRO A 166 -13.88 -10.38 10.24
CA PRO A 166 -14.93 -10.92 9.39
C PRO A 166 -14.53 -10.99 7.92
N PHE A 167 -14.80 -12.13 7.27
CA PHE A 167 -14.37 -12.35 5.89
C PHE A 167 -14.89 -11.28 4.92
N ALA A 168 -16.11 -10.79 5.13
CA ALA A 168 -16.68 -9.71 4.33
C ALA A 168 -15.84 -8.44 4.36
N ILE A 169 -15.28 -8.08 5.52
CA ILE A 169 -14.41 -6.89 5.68
C ILE A 169 -13.10 -7.10 4.93
N ARG A 170 -12.46 -8.26 5.13
CA ARG A 170 -11.20 -8.60 4.46
C ARG A 170 -11.32 -8.64 2.94
N LEU A 171 -12.39 -9.27 2.44
CA LEU A 171 -12.70 -9.35 1.02
C LEU A 171 -12.95 -7.95 0.44
N THR A 172 -13.77 -7.14 1.12
CA THR A 172 -14.07 -5.77 0.68
C THR A 172 -12.80 -4.93 0.63
N GLY A 173 -11.97 -4.97 1.68
CA GLY A 173 -10.70 -4.26 1.71
C GLY A 173 -9.76 -4.65 0.57
N ALA A 174 -9.61 -5.95 0.29
CA ALA A 174 -8.77 -6.45 -0.79
C ALA A 174 -9.25 -6.00 -2.18
N LEU A 175 -10.58 -6.03 -2.42
CA LEU A 175 -11.17 -5.59 -3.68
C LEU A 175 -11.07 -4.08 -3.87
N ILE A 176 -11.31 -3.29 -2.81
CA ILE A 176 -11.14 -1.84 -2.83
C ILE A 176 -9.67 -1.49 -3.08
N ALA A 177 -8.73 -2.16 -2.43
CA ALA A 177 -7.31 -1.94 -2.66
C ALA A 177 -6.92 -2.21 -4.13
N ALA A 178 -7.41 -3.31 -4.73
CA ALA A 178 -7.19 -3.62 -6.14
C ALA A 178 -7.84 -2.59 -7.09
N LEU A 179 -9.02 -2.07 -6.72
CA LEU A 179 -9.68 -1.00 -7.48
C LEU A 179 -8.89 0.31 -7.41
N VAL A 180 -8.45 0.71 -6.21
CA VAL A 180 -7.62 1.92 -6.03
C VAL A 180 -6.30 1.79 -6.79
N GLU A 181 -5.73 0.58 -6.84
CA GLU A 181 -4.52 0.28 -7.60
C GLU A 181 -4.71 0.56 -9.08
N ILE A 182 -5.81 0.12 -9.72
CA ILE A 182 -5.99 0.30 -11.16
C ILE A 182 -6.38 1.73 -11.57
N LEU A 183 -6.89 2.55 -10.64
CA LEU A 183 -7.39 3.89 -10.95
C LEU A 183 -6.25 4.88 -11.27
N PRO A 184 -6.43 5.75 -12.29
CA PRO A 184 -5.41 6.72 -12.71
C PRO A 184 -5.46 7.98 -11.83
N MET A 185 -5.11 7.85 -10.54
CA MET A 185 -5.00 8.99 -9.64
C MET A 185 -3.57 9.57 -9.66
N GLN A 186 -3.44 10.85 -9.31
CA GLN A 186 -2.16 11.56 -9.34
C GLN A 186 -1.31 11.36 -8.07
N THR A 187 -1.92 10.94 -6.96
CA THR A 187 -1.22 10.74 -5.67
C THR A 187 -0.39 9.44 -5.69
N SER A 188 0.51 9.18 -4.74
CA SER A 188 1.28 7.91 -4.77
C SER A 188 0.42 6.71 -4.38
N ASP A 189 0.52 5.58 -5.09
CA ASP A 189 -0.15 4.29 -4.73
C ASP A 189 0.16 3.88 -3.28
N ASN A 190 1.40 4.16 -2.83
CA ASN A 190 1.87 3.91 -1.46
C ASN A 190 1.10 4.71 -0.40
N LEU A 191 0.43 5.80 -0.78
CA LEU A 191 -0.42 6.59 0.10
C LEU A 191 -1.89 6.16 0.02
N ARG A 192 -2.43 6.12 -1.20
CA ARG A 192 -3.88 5.92 -1.42
C ARG A 192 -4.36 4.51 -1.11
N ILE A 193 -3.58 3.47 -1.43
CA ILE A 193 -4.01 2.08 -1.20
C ILE A 193 -4.28 1.81 0.30
N PRO A 194 -3.32 2.05 1.24
CA PRO A 194 -3.56 1.78 2.66
C PRO A 194 -4.67 2.67 3.24
N ILE A 195 -4.69 3.95 2.87
CA ILE A 195 -5.64 4.92 3.43
C ILE A 195 -7.07 4.57 3.00
N ILE A 196 -7.33 4.40 1.70
CA ILE A 196 -8.70 4.21 1.20
C ILE A 196 -9.23 2.82 1.59
N SER A 197 -8.45 1.76 1.37
CA SER A 197 -8.89 0.41 1.74
C SER A 197 -9.01 0.24 3.26
N GLY A 198 -8.06 0.79 4.01
CA GLY A 198 -8.08 0.77 5.48
C GLY A 198 -9.26 1.54 6.04
N SER A 199 -9.58 2.74 5.54
CA SER A 199 -10.75 3.50 6.00
C SER A 199 -12.07 2.74 5.81
N ILE A 200 -12.26 2.09 4.66
CA ILE A 200 -13.47 1.30 4.41
C ILE A 200 -13.53 0.09 5.35
N MET A 201 -12.42 -0.63 5.50
CA MET A 201 -12.36 -1.77 6.42
C MET A 201 -12.61 -1.34 7.87
N GLU A 202 -12.01 -0.23 8.31
CA GLU A 202 -12.15 0.32 9.66
C GLU A 202 -13.60 0.67 9.98
N ILE A 203 -14.30 1.35 9.05
CA ILE A 203 -15.72 1.68 9.21
C ILE A 203 -16.56 0.40 9.37
N MET A 204 -16.35 -0.59 8.50
CA MET A 204 -17.07 -1.86 8.58
C MET A 204 -16.73 -2.63 9.87
N TYR A 205 -15.48 -2.57 10.30
CA TYR A 205 -15.00 -3.25 11.50
C TYR A 205 -15.65 -2.70 12.76
N VAL A 206 -15.67 -1.37 12.92
CA VAL A 206 -16.34 -0.70 14.04
C VAL A 206 -17.84 -1.00 14.06
N GLN A 207 -18.49 -1.02 12.89
CA GLN A 207 -19.91 -1.37 12.78
C GLN A 207 -20.17 -2.83 13.20
N SER A 208 -19.36 -3.77 12.71
CA SER A 208 -19.48 -5.19 13.04
C SER A 208 -19.28 -5.47 14.53
N GLN A 209 -18.35 -4.76 15.20
CA GLN A 209 -18.15 -4.93 16.64
C GLN A 209 -19.35 -4.39 17.43
N ARG A 210 -19.89 -3.25 17.04
CA ARG A 210 -21.08 -2.67 17.67
C ARG A 210 -22.30 -3.58 17.59
N GLU A 211 -22.53 -4.23 16.45
CA GLU A 211 -23.62 -5.20 16.29
C GLU A 211 -23.46 -6.41 17.20
N THR A 212 -22.22 -6.92 17.33
CA THR A 212 -21.90 -8.05 18.19
C THR A 212 -22.12 -7.71 19.68
N ASP A 213 -21.71 -6.51 20.10
CA ASP A 213 -21.90 -6.04 21.48
C ASP A 213 -23.39 -5.88 21.83
N LEU A 214 -24.20 -5.34 20.92
CA LEU A 214 -25.65 -5.20 21.10
C LEU A 214 -26.34 -6.56 21.21
N PHE A 215 -25.96 -7.53 20.37
CA PHE A 215 -26.48 -8.89 20.42
C PHE A 215 -26.17 -9.56 21.77
N ASN A 216 -24.92 -9.48 22.23
CA ASN A 216 -24.50 -10.05 23.51
C ASN A 216 -25.26 -9.44 24.71
N GLN A 217 -25.47 -8.12 24.71
CA GLN A 217 -26.27 -7.47 25.75
C GLN A 217 -27.73 -7.97 25.75
N HIS A 218 -28.31 -8.18 24.57
CA HIS A 218 -29.67 -8.67 24.43
C HIS A 218 -29.83 -10.11 24.95
N GLU A 219 -28.88 -11.01 24.66
CA GLU A 219 -28.88 -12.38 25.20
C GLU A 219 -28.76 -12.40 26.72
N ILE A 220 -27.86 -11.59 27.29
CA ILE A 220 -27.69 -11.47 28.74
C ILE A 220 -29.01 -11.06 29.41
N LEU A 221 -29.70 -10.05 28.87
CA LEU A 221 -30.98 -9.60 29.41
C LEU A 221 -32.05 -10.70 29.36
N VAL A 222 -32.18 -11.39 28.22
CA VAL A 222 -33.14 -12.51 28.08
C VAL A 222 -32.83 -13.62 29.09
N HIS A 223 -31.56 -13.98 29.28
CA HIS A 223 -31.15 -14.96 30.29
C HIS A 223 -31.54 -14.51 31.71
N TRP A 224 -31.28 -13.26 32.10
CA TRP A 224 -31.69 -12.75 33.41
C TRP A 224 -33.21 -12.75 33.61
N PHE A 225 -33.99 -12.35 32.59
CA PHE A 225 -35.44 -12.38 32.67
C PHE A 225 -35.99 -13.80 32.79
N SER A 226 -35.39 -14.78 32.09
CA SER A 226 -35.78 -16.19 32.20
C SER A 226 -35.43 -16.81 33.56
N ALA A 227 -34.39 -16.32 34.23
CA ALA A 227 -33.99 -16.80 35.56
C ALA A 227 -34.84 -16.22 36.72
N LEU A 228 -35.65 -15.20 36.44
CA LEU A 228 -36.53 -14.53 37.41
C LEU A 228 -37.98 -15.05 37.39
N GLN A 229 -38.32 -15.98 36.49
CA GLN A 229 -39.62 -16.65 36.39
C GLN A 229 -39.57 -18.05 36.97
#